data_AF-A0A351MMK0-F1
#
_entry.id   AF-A0A351MMK0-F1
#
_cell.length_a   1.000
_cell.length_b   1.000
_cell.length_c   1.000
_cell.angle_alpha   90.00
_cell.angle_beta   90.00
_cell.angle_gamma   90.00
#
_symmetry.space_group_name_H-M   'P 1'
#
loop_
_entity.id
_entity.type
_entity.pdbx_description
1 polymer ?
#
loop_
_entity_poly.entity_id
_entity_poly.type
_entity_poly.pdbx_seq_one_letter_code
_entity_poly.pdbx_strand_id
1 'polypeptide(L)'
;MLVTDGELPAELLAPLYARAGVHRWMEDERVRLRADSGLVMLHTADAGRYTLRLPRPARVVDALGGEELGAGPEVAVDLQGPDTRLLTVTEPAHPEG
;
A
#
# COMPACT_ATOMS: atom_id res chain seq x y z
N MET A 1 1.56 -25.92 17.68
CA MET A 1 2.27 -24.67 17.30
C MET A 1 2.66 -23.97 18.57
N LEU A 2 3.96 -23.93 18.88
CA LEU A 2 4.48 -23.27 20.07
C LEU A 2 4.70 -21.80 19.71
N VAL A 3 3.97 -20.90 20.36
CA VAL A 3 4.20 -19.45 20.28
C VAL A 3 5.38 -19.16 21.21
N THR A 4 6.53 -18.84 20.65
CA THR A 4 7.72 -18.42 21.40
C THR A 4 7.76 -16.89 21.41
N ASP A 5 7.81 -16.30 22.60
CA ASP A 5 8.01 -14.86 22.91
C ASP A 5 7.46 -13.82 21.92
N GLY A 6 6.28 -13.28 22.23
CA GLY A 6 5.84 -11.92 21.84
C GLY A 6 5.46 -11.69 20.37
N GLU A 7 5.85 -12.54 19.44
CA GLU A 7 5.56 -12.38 18.02
C GLU A 7 4.40 -13.29 17.59
N LEU A 8 3.30 -12.68 17.14
CA LEU A 8 2.21 -13.39 16.50
C LEU A 8 2.58 -13.66 15.03
N PRO A 9 2.54 -14.93 14.56
CA PRO A 9 2.74 -15.26 13.15
C PRO A 9 1.81 -14.47 12.22
N ALA A 10 2.30 -14.09 11.03
CA ALA A 10 1.52 -13.34 10.05
C ALA A 10 0.24 -14.07 9.62
N GLU A 11 0.30 -15.40 9.58
CA GLU A 11 -0.81 -16.29 9.22
C GLU A 11 -1.93 -16.26 10.26
N LEU A 12 -1.62 -15.92 11.53
CA LEU A 12 -2.61 -15.70 12.57
C LEU A 12 -3.15 -14.27 12.57
N LEU A 13 -2.31 -13.30 12.22
CA LEU A 13 -2.70 -11.89 12.18
C LEU A 13 -3.65 -11.58 11.02
N ALA A 14 -3.43 -12.16 9.84
CA ALA A 14 -4.23 -11.86 8.65
C ALA A 14 -5.74 -12.13 8.84
N PRO A 15 -6.19 -13.28 9.39
CA PRO A 15 -7.60 -13.51 9.70
C PRO A 15 -8.14 -12.56 10.77
N LEU A 16 -7.32 -12.19 11.77
CA LEU A 16 -7.72 -11.25 12.83
C LEU A 16 -7.96 -9.85 12.27
N TYR A 17 -7.05 -9.36 11.42
CA TYR A 17 -7.20 -8.07 10.73
C TYR A 17 -8.44 -8.04 9.84
N ALA A 18 -8.69 -9.11 9.07
CA ALA A 18 -9.88 -9.22 8.25
C ALA A 18 -11.16 -9.16 9.09
N ARG A 19 -11.22 -9.90 10.20
CA ARG A 19 -12.37 -9.90 11.13
C ARG A 19 -12.56 -8.56 11.84
N ALA A 20 -11.47 -7.83 12.11
CA ALA A 20 -11.49 -6.52 12.73
C ALA A 20 -11.84 -5.38 11.75
N GLY A 21 -12.00 -5.68 10.45
CA GLY A 21 -12.26 -4.66 9.43
C GLY A 21 -11.05 -3.76 9.13
N VAL A 22 -9.83 -4.22 9.43
CA VAL A 22 -8.61 -3.49 9.11
C VAL A 22 -8.41 -3.47 7.61
N HIS A 23 -8.26 -2.28 7.04
CA HIS A 23 -8.01 -2.10 5.61
C HIS A 23 -6.57 -2.47 5.26
N ARG A 24 -6.39 -3.46 4.37
CA ARG A 24 -5.07 -3.85 3.84
C ARG A 24 -4.78 -3.07 2.57
N TRP A 25 -3.73 -2.25 2.62
CA TRP A 25 -3.30 -1.47 1.46
C TRP A 25 -2.59 -2.30 0.40
N MET A 26 -1.90 -3.36 0.82
CA MET A 26 -1.16 -4.27 -0.03
C MET A 26 -1.42 -5.70 0.44
N GLU A 27 -1.79 -6.58 -0.49
CA GLU A 27 -1.98 -8.01 -0.21
C GLU A 27 -0.73 -8.82 -0.50
N ASP A 28 0.06 -8.40 -1.50
CA ASP A 28 1.29 -9.09 -1.89
C ASP A 28 2.38 -8.90 -0.84
N GLU A 29 2.73 -10.00 -0.16
CA GLU A 29 3.71 -10.00 0.92
C GLU A 29 5.15 -9.80 0.44
N ARG A 30 5.42 -9.72 -0.86
CA ARG A 30 6.74 -9.33 -1.39
C ARG A 30 6.99 -7.83 -1.26
N VAL A 31 5.92 -7.04 -1.18
CA VAL A 31 6.00 -5.58 -1.04
C VAL A 31 5.85 -5.18 0.42
N ARG A 32 6.88 -4.54 0.97
CA ARG A 32 6.84 -3.89 2.29
C ARG A 32 6.21 -2.51 2.12
N LEU A 33 5.13 -2.26 2.85
CA LEU A 33 4.41 -0.99 2.83
C LEU A 33 4.52 -0.28 4.19
N ARG A 34 4.80 1.03 4.15
CA ARG A 34 4.61 1.94 5.29
C ARG A 34 3.71 3.09 4.83
N ALA A 35 2.81 3.52 5.70
CA ALA A 35 1.93 4.64 5.43
C ALA A 35 1.90 5.59 6.63
N ASP A 36 1.84 6.89 6.33
CA ASP A 36 1.62 7.99 7.26
C ASP A 36 0.62 8.98 6.63
N SER A 37 0.44 10.15 7.24
CA SER A 37 -0.49 11.24 6.92
C SER A 37 -0.29 11.81 5.50
N GLY A 38 -0.71 11.05 4.49
CA GLY A 38 -0.64 11.39 3.07
C GLY A 38 0.58 10.82 2.33
N LEU A 39 1.46 10.08 2.99
CA LEU A 39 2.63 9.45 2.39
C LEU A 39 2.55 7.94 2.47
N VAL A 40 2.93 7.26 1.38
CA VAL A 40 3.05 5.81 1.32
C VAL A 40 4.41 5.45 0.74
N MET A 41 5.15 4.60 1.45
CA MET A 41 6.40 4.01 0.96
C MET A 41 6.15 2.56 0.59
N LEU A 42 6.56 2.18 -0.62
CA LEU A 42 6.59 0.81 -1.10
C LEU A 42 8.05 0.39 -1.26
N HIS A 43 8.42 -0.77 -0.75
CA HIS A 43 9.74 -1.35 -0.91
C HIS A 43 9.62 -2.81 -1.32
N THR A 44 10.33 -3.22 -2.37
CA THR A 44 10.36 -4.61 -2.84
C THR A 44 11.73 -4.96 -3.39
N ALA A 45 12.12 -6.22 -3.24
CA ALA A 45 13.26 -6.79 -3.95
C ALA A 45 12.87 -7.23 -5.38
N ASP A 46 11.60 -7.58 -5.59
CA ASP A 46 11.11 -8.21 -6.81
C ASP A 46 10.43 -7.20 -7.75
N ALA A 47 10.75 -7.30 -9.04
CA ALA A 47 10.02 -6.60 -10.08
C ALA A 47 8.59 -7.15 -10.20
N GLY A 48 7.62 -6.29 -10.49
CA GLY A 48 6.24 -6.72 -10.70
C GLY A 48 5.24 -5.58 -10.76
N ARG A 49 4.02 -5.94 -11.13
CA ARG A 49 2.84 -5.07 -11.10
C ARG A 49 2.02 -5.41 -9.87
N TYR A 50 1.91 -4.46 -8.96
CA TYR A 50 1.23 -4.64 -7.67
C TYR A 50 0.01 -3.72 -7.57
N THR A 51 -0.97 -4.08 -6.75
CA THR A 51 -2.18 -3.29 -6.55
C THR A 51 -2.16 -2.62 -5.18
N LEU A 52 -2.12 -1.29 -5.17
CA LEU A 52 -2.31 -0.48 -3.98
C LEU A 52 -3.80 -0.23 -3.76
N ARG A 53 -4.34 -0.73 -2.64
CA ARG A 53 -5.76 -0.60 -2.27
C ARG A 53 -5.92 0.53 -1.26
N LEU A 54 -6.69 1.55 -1.59
CA LEU A 54 -6.85 2.73 -0.77
C LEU A 54 -8.11 2.62 0.10
N PRO A 55 -8.09 3.11 1.36
CA PRO A 55 -9.26 3.06 2.24
C PRO A 55 -10.42 3.95 1.76
N ARG A 56 -10.14 4.87 0.83
CA ARG A 56 -11.08 5.73 0.12
C ARG A 56 -10.52 6.06 -1.26
N PRO A 57 -11.35 6.38 -2.27
CA PRO A 57 -10.84 6.85 -3.55
C PRO A 57 -9.90 8.04 -3.37
N ALA A 58 -8.70 7.96 -3.95
CA ALA A 58 -7.66 8.98 -3.84
C ALA A 58 -6.81 9.03 -5.12
N ARG A 59 -6.05 10.12 -5.29
CA ARG A 59 -4.99 10.24 -6.29
C ARG A 59 -3.67 9.77 -5.70
N VAL A 60 -2.91 9.02 -6.47
CA VAL A 60 -1.60 8.48 -6.09
C VAL A 60 -0.56 9.04 -7.04
N VAL A 61 0.43 9.74 -6.47
CA VAL A 61 1.45 10.45 -7.23
C VAL A 61 2.82 10.05 -6.70
N ASP A 62 3.79 9.83 -7.59
CA ASP A 62 5.20 9.70 -7.21
C ASP A 62 5.65 10.98 -6.49
N ALA A 63 6.05 10.87 -5.23
CA ALA A 63 6.39 12.02 -4.40
C ALA A 63 7.71 12.69 -4.81
N LEU A 64 8.59 11.98 -5.54
CA LEU A 64 9.88 12.49 -5.98
C LEU A 64 9.81 13.05 -7.41
N GLY A 65 9.09 12.35 -8.29
CA GLY A 65 8.96 12.71 -9.71
C GLY A 65 7.73 13.57 -10.04
N GLY A 66 6.69 13.54 -9.19
CA GLY A 66 5.41 14.22 -9.45
C GLY A 66 4.51 13.52 -10.47
N GLU A 67 4.88 12.33 -10.96
CA GLU A 67 4.09 11.56 -11.91
C GLU A 67 2.84 10.98 -11.23
N GLU A 68 1.65 11.24 -11.78
CA GLU A 68 0.43 10.57 -11.32
C GLU A 68 0.41 9.12 -11.79
N LEU A 69 0.38 8.18 -10.84
CA LEU A 69 0.28 6.75 -11.12
C LEU A 69 -1.16 6.30 -11.36
N GLY A 70 -2.12 7.03 -10.80
CA GLY A 70 -3.54 6.84 -11.04
C GLY A 70 -4.43 7.39 -9.92
N ALA A 71 -5.73 7.18 -10.08
CA ALA A 71 -6.75 7.62 -9.14
C ALA A 71 -7.86 6.57 -8.99
N GLY A 72 -8.43 6.47 -7.79
CA GLY A 72 -9.53 5.55 -7.48
C GLY A 72 -9.32 4.82 -6.16
N PRO A 73 -10.14 3.79 -5.87
CA PRO A 73 -9.98 2.96 -4.68
C PRO A 73 -8.84 1.93 -4.82
N GLU A 74 -8.39 1.65 -6.04
CA GLU A 74 -7.28 0.74 -6.33
C GLU A 74 -6.40 1.34 -7.42
N VAL A 75 -5.08 1.33 -7.23
CA VAL A 75 -4.09 1.87 -8.18
C VAL A 75 -3.02 0.81 -8.44
N ALA A 76 -2.76 0.54 -9.72
CA ALA A 76 -1.67 -0.35 -10.10
C ALA A 76 -0.33 0.39 -10.00
N VAL A 77 0.68 -0.27 -9.43
CA VAL A 77 2.04 0.27 -9.29
C VAL A 77 3.01 -0.75 -9.86
N ASP A 78 3.74 -0.34 -10.90
CA ASP A 78 4.82 -1.13 -11.48
C ASP A 78 6.13 -0.83 -10.73
N LEU A 79 6.72 -1.84 -10.11
CA LEU A 79 8.00 -1.75 -9.39
C LEU A 79 9.06 -2.54 -10.15
N GLN A 80 10.28 -2.00 -10.25
CA GLN A 80 11.34 -2.60 -11.07
C GLN A 80 12.26 -3.56 -10.33
N GLY A 81 12.28 -3.59 -8.99
CA GLY A 81 13.02 -4.54 -8.14
C GLY A 81 14.56 -4.61 -8.36
N PRO A 82 15.41 -4.29 -7.36
CA PRO A 82 15.07 -3.69 -6.07
C PRO A 82 14.61 -2.25 -6.26
N ASP A 83 13.47 -1.89 -5.66
CA ASP A 83 12.85 -0.59 -5.85
C ASP A 83 12.27 -0.08 -4.52
N THR A 84 12.37 1.23 -4.31
CA THR A 84 11.73 1.94 -3.19
C THR A 84 11.04 3.16 -3.75
N ARG A 85 9.70 3.18 -3.69
CA ARG A 85 8.90 4.31 -4.14
C ARG A 85 8.28 5.02 -2.96
N LEU A 86 8.35 6.35 -3.01
CA LEU A 86 7.61 7.23 -2.11
C LEU A 86 6.45 7.83 -2.90
N LEU A 87 5.24 7.70 -2.37
CA LEU A 87 4.01 8.13 -3.00
C LEU A 87 3.31 9.15 -2.11
N THR A 88 2.70 10.15 -2.71
CA THR A 88 1.70 10.99 -2.05
C THR A 88 0.31 10.46 -2.37
N VAL A 89 -0.55 10.42 -1.35
CA VAL A 89 -1.95 9.99 -1.47
C VAL A 89 -2.82 11.15 -1.05
N THR A 90 -3.49 11.76 -2.03
CA THR A 90 -4.31 12.96 -1.83
C THR A 90 -5.74 12.72 -2.26
N GLU A 91 -6.68 13.48 -1.71
CA GLU A 91 -8.08 13.39 -2.15
C GLU A 91 -8.17 13.64 -3.67
N PRO A 92 -9.10 12.96 -4.38
CA PRO A 92 -9.35 13.30 -5.77
C PRO A 92 -9.78 14.75 -5.83
N ALA A 93 -9.26 15.50 -6.81
CA ALA A 93 -9.69 16.87 -7.03
C ALA A 93 -11.22 16.88 -7.17
N HIS A 94 -11.89 17.70 -6.36
CA HIS A 94 -13.31 17.96 -6.57
C HIS A 94 -13.43 18.61 -7.95
N PRO A 95 -14.22 18.08 -8.89
CA PRO A 95 -14.45 18.78 -10.14
C PRO A 95 -15.08 20.12 -9.79
N GLU A 96 -14.41 21.22 -10.13
CA GLU A 96 -15.01 22.55 -10.02
C GLU A 96 -16.26 22.55 -10.89
N GLY A 97 -17.43 22.77 -10.26
CA GLY A 97 -18.73 22.88 -10.91
C GLY A 97 -18.98 24.26 -11.49
#